data_AF-A0A1Y0BCM4-F1
#
_entry.id   AF-A0A1Y0BCM4-F1
#
_cell.length_a   1.000
_cell.length_b   1.000
_cell.length_c   1.000
_cell.angle_alpha   90.00
_cell.angle_beta   90.00
_cell.angle_gamma   90.00
#
_symmetry.space_group_name_H-M   'P 1'
#
loop_
_entity.id
_entity.type
_entity.pdbx_description
1 polymer ?
#
loop_
_entity_poly.entity_id
_entity_poly.type
_entity_poly.pdbx_seq_one_letter_code
_entity_poly.pdbx_strand_id
1 'polypeptide(L)' 'MSQPRADSAVTLDELRRQHRLLDAEIDHAETGPGLASPQIKELKRRRLELRDHIARLEQDARRQG' A
#
# COMPACT_ATOMS: atom_id res chain seq x y z
N MET A 1 -2.73 3.91 -33.19
CA MET A 1 -1.85 4.23 -32.05
C MET A 1 -2.73 4.39 -30.83
N SER A 2 -2.86 3.35 -30.01
CA SER A 2 -3.66 3.40 -28.79
C SER A 2 -2.70 3.54 -27.63
N GLN A 3 -2.59 4.75 -27.11
CA GLN A 3 -1.81 5.05 -25.92
C GLN A 3 -2.82 5.09 -24.76
N PRO A 4 -2.94 4.05 -23.92
CA PRO A 4 -3.81 4.12 -22.76
C PRO A 4 -3.05 4.91 -21.70
N ARG A 5 -3.36 6.22 -21.64
CA ARG A 5 -3.30 7.12 -20.48
C ARG A 5 -2.42 6.61 -19.32
N ALA A 6 -1.10 6.67 -19.49
CA ALA A 6 -0.12 6.28 -18.48
C ALA A 6 0.11 7.36 -17.40
N ASP A 7 -0.96 8.06 -17.00
CA ASP A 7 -0.86 9.20 -16.06
C ASP A 7 -1.73 9.04 -14.80
N SER A 8 -2.49 7.96 -14.62
CA SER A 8 -3.34 7.82 -13.42
C SER A 8 -3.69 6.39 -13.04
N ALA A 9 -2.81 5.42 -13.29
CA ALA A 9 -3.01 4.05 -12.86
C ALA A 9 -1.82 3.63 -12.01
N VAL A 10 -1.84 4.04 -10.74
CA VAL A 10 -1.02 3.36 -9.73
C VAL A 10 -1.36 1.88 -9.86
N THR A 11 -0.40 1.10 -10.32
CA THR A 11 -0.65 -0.29 -10.67
C THR A 11 -0.70 -1.10 -9.40
N LEU A 12 -1.47 -2.18 -9.42
CA LEU A 12 -1.59 -3.12 -8.29
C LEU A 12 -0.22 -3.60 -7.78
N ASP A 13 0.75 -3.72 -8.68
CA ASP A 13 2.14 -4.05 -8.36
C ASP A 13 2.84 -2.97 -7.53
N GLU A 14 2.66 -1.70 -7.88
CA GLU A 14 3.24 -0.56 -7.16
C GLU A 14 2.66 -0.44 -5.74
N LEU A 15 1.34 -0.62 -5.60
CA LEU A 15 0.70 -0.65 -4.28
C LEU A 15 1.18 -1.83 -3.44
N ARG A 16 1.36 -3.02 -4.04
CA ARG A 16 1.94 -4.16 -3.33
C ARG A 16 3.37 -3.88 -2.89
N ARG A 17 4.15 -3.16 -3.70
CA ARG A 17 5.51 -2.74 -3.38
C ARG A 17 5.53 -1.77 -2.19
N GLN A 18 4.65 -0.77 -2.22
CA GLN A 18 4.46 0.16 -1.10
C GLN A 18 3.98 -0.56 0.16
N HIS A 19 3.08 -1.55 0.04
CA HIS A 19 2.63 -2.35 1.19
C HIS A 19 3.81 -3.07 1.84
N ARG A 20 4.69 -3.71 1.06
CA ARG A 20 5.87 -4.40 1.62
C ARG A 20 6.84 -3.45 2.32
N LEU A 21 7.05 -2.25 1.76
CA LEU A 21 7.88 -1.23 2.40
C LEU A 21 7.30 -0.80 3.75
N LEU A 22 5.99 -0.52 3.79
CA LEU A 22 5.27 -0.20 5.03
C LEU A 22 5.34 -1.34 6.06
N ASP A 23 5.21 -2.59 5.62
CA ASP A 23 5.31 -3.76 6.50
C ASP A 23 6.72 -3.87 7.11
N ALA A 24 7.77 -3.67 6.30
CA ALA A 24 9.15 -3.66 6.76
C ALA A 24 9.45 -2.50 7.72
N GLU A 25 8.91 -1.30 7.46
CA GLU A 25 9.03 -0.17 8.39
C GLU A 25 8.32 -0.43 9.71
N ILE A 26 7.13 -1.06 9.69
CA ILE A 26 6.42 -1.46 10.91
C ILE A 26 7.24 -2.50 11.68
N ASP A 27 7.74 -3.54 11.02
CA ASP A 27 8.54 -4.58 11.67
C ASP A 27 9.81 -3.99 12.31
N HIS A 28 10.52 -3.13 11.59
CA HIS A 28 11.70 -2.44 12.10
C HIS A 28 11.36 -1.47 13.25
N ALA A 29 10.16 -0.91 13.26
CA ALA A 29 9.65 -0.05 14.31
C ALA A 29 9.21 -0.80 15.56
N GLU A 30 8.61 -1.98 15.40
CA GLU A 30 8.16 -2.83 16.51
C GLU A 30 9.34 -3.57 17.15
N THR A 31 10.40 -3.85 16.40
CA THR A 31 11.62 -4.53 16.88
C THR A 31 12.68 -3.57 17.45
N GLY A 32 12.65 -2.29 17.07
CA GLY A 32 13.60 -1.28 17.54
C GLY A 32 13.17 -0.56 18.84
N PRO A 33 14.07 -0.29 19.80
CA PRO A 33 13.75 0.42 21.06
C PRO A 33 13.52 1.94 20.88
N GLY A 34 13.12 2.41 19.70
CA GLY A 34 13.15 3.83 19.33
C GLY A 34 11.94 4.39 18.59
N LEU A 35 11.01 3.56 18.10
CA LEU A 35 9.80 4.10 17.45
C LEU A 35 8.69 4.38 18.46
N ALA A 36 8.29 5.64 18.53
CA ALA A 36 7.23 6.08 19.42
C ALA A 36 5.89 5.44 19.03
N SER A 37 5.14 4.93 20.02
CA SER A 37 3.79 4.38 19.87
C SER A 37 2.85 5.10 18.87
N PRO A 38 2.83 6.45 18.75
CA PRO A 38 2.05 7.13 17.73
C PRO A 38 2.50 6.86 16.28
N GLN A 39 3.80 6.72 16.00
CA GLN A 39 4.30 6.44 14.66
C GLN A 39 3.94 5.02 14.22
N ILE A 40 4.05 4.03 15.12
CA ILE A 40 3.62 2.66 14.84
C ILE A 40 2.12 2.61 14.54
N LYS A 41 1.30 3.39 15.27
CA LYS A 41 -0.14 3.53 14.97
C LYS A 41 -0.40 4.12 13.59
N GLU A 42 0.34 5.16 13.21
CA GLU A 42 0.21 5.80 11.90
C GLU A 42 0.62 4.86 10.76
N LEU A 43 1.72 4.13 10.93
CA LEU A 43 2.18 3.14 9.95
C LEU A 43 1.17 2.00 9.80
N LYS A 44 0.64 1.45 10.91
CA LYS A 44 -0.42 0.43 10.87
C LYS A 44 -1.68 0.95 10.19
N ARG A 45 -2.06 2.21 10.42
CA ARG A 45 -3.19 2.85 9.73
C ARG A 45 -2.95 2.97 8.23
N ARG A 46 -1.79 3.48 7.82
CA ARG A 46 -1.41 3.57 6.40
C ARG A 46 -1.39 2.21 5.72
N ARG A 47 -0.85 1.18 6.38
CA ARG A 47 -0.87 -0.20 5.88
C ARG A 47 -2.31 -0.69 5.67
N LEU A 48 -3.21 -0.42 6.60
CA LEU A 48 -4.63 -0.79 6.47
C LEU A 48 -5.28 -0.10 5.27
N GLU A 49 -5.10 1.22 5.15
CA GLU A 49 -5.61 2.00 4.02
C GLU A 49 -5.07 1.50 2.68
N LEU A 50 -3.78 1.14 2.62
CA LEU A 50 -3.16 0.59 1.43
C LEU A 50 -3.75 -0.78 1.07
N ARG A 51 -4.00 -1.64 2.06
CA ARG A 51 -4.65 -2.94 1.86
C ARG A 51 -6.07 -2.77 1.32
N ASP A 52 -6.85 -1.85 1.87
CA ASP A 52 -8.20 -1.54 1.38
C ASP A 52 -8.18 -0.97 -0.03
N HIS A 53 -7.20 -0.11 -0.34
CA HIS A 53 -7.01 0.44 -1.68
C HIS A 53 -6.68 -0.67 -2.70
N ILE A 54 -5.76 -1.57 -2.36
CA ILE A 54 -5.41 -2.76 -3.15
C ILE A 54 -6.66 -3.62 -3.38
N ALA A 55 -7.40 -3.94 -2.32
CA ALA A 55 -8.60 -4.76 -2.41
C ALA A 55 -9.66 -4.12 -3.33
N ARG A 56 -9.84 -2.80 -3.25
CA ARG A 56 -10.73 -2.07 -4.18
C ARG A 56 -10.25 -2.15 -5.61
N LEU A 57 -8.96 -1.94 -5.87
CA LEU A 57 -8.40 -2.05 -7.22
C LEU A 57 -8.46 -3.48 -7.77
N GLU A 58 -8.26 -4.51 -6.95
CA GLU A 58 -8.42 -5.91 -7.38
C GLU A 58 -9.88 -6.22 -7.74
N GLN A 59 -10.83 -5.67 -6.97
CA GLN A 59 -12.25 -5.78 -7.29
C GLN A 59 -12.60 -5.06 -8.59
N ASP A 60 -12.08 -3.85 -8.79
CA ASP A 60 -12.34 -3.05 -9.98
C ASP A 60 -11.71 -3.68 -11.23
N ALA A 61 -10.46 -4.14 -11.12
CA ALA A 61 -9.77 -4.86 -12.19
C ALA A 61 -10.49 -6.16 -12.59
N ARG A 62 -11.12 -6.86 -11.63
CA ARG A 62 -11.94 -8.05 -11.92
C ARG A 62 -13.29 -7.73 -12.57
N ARG A 63 -13.83 -6.53 -12.38
CA ARG A 63 -15.09 -6.09 -13.02
C ARG A 63 -14.89 -5.57 -14.43
N GLN A 64 -13.68 -5.14 -14.77
CA GLN A 64 -13.32 -4.63 -16.09
C GLN A 64 -12.81 -5.72 -17.06
N GLY A 65 -12.78 -6.98 -16.62
CA GLY A 65 -12.35 -8.15 -17.40
C GLY A 65 -13.50 -9.04 -17.85
#